data_AF-A0A117I9H7-F1
#
_entry.id   AF-A0A117I9H7-F1
#
_cell.length_a   1.000
_cell.length_b   1.000
_cell.length_c   1.000
_cell.angle_alpha   90.00
_cell.angle_beta   90.00
_cell.angle_gamma   90.00
#
_symmetry.space_group_name_H-M   'P 1'
#
loop_
_entity.id
_entity.type
_entity.pdbx_description
1 polymer ?
#
loop_
_entity_poly.entity_id
_entity_poly.type
_entity_poly.pdbx_seq_one_letter_code
_entity_poly.pdbx_strand_id
1 'polypeptide(L)' 'MIADTDTYPGYVFVRDAQAELNVTLDARLTPDQARVIAGNLEREGKHTVAAEGLRRAADEAERKA' A
#
# COMPACT_ATOMS: atom_id res chain seq x y z
N MET A 1 12.07 -8.06 1.19
CA MET A 1 11.56 -8.13 -0.20
C MET A 1 10.70 -6.89 -0.39
N ILE A 2 11.00 -6.04 -1.39
CA ILE A 2 10.30 -4.77 -1.58
C ILE A 2 9.00 -5.10 -2.33
N ALA A 3 7.84 -4.85 -1.71
CA ALA A 3 6.56 -4.92 -2.40
C ALA A 3 6.55 -3.84 -3.49
N ASP A 4 6.55 -4.24 -4.75
CA ASP A 4 6.50 -3.34 -5.88
C ASP A 4 5.10 -2.71 -5.93
N THR A 5 5.02 -1.38 -5.88
CA THR A 5 3.75 -0.65 -5.76
C THR A 5 3.58 0.24 -6.97
N ASP A 6 2.65 -0.11 -7.85
CA ASP A 6 2.28 0.67 -9.03
C ASP A 6 1.10 1.61 -8.70
N THR A 7 1.21 2.89 -9.06
CA THR A 7 0.18 3.91 -8.77
C THR A 7 -0.61 4.29 -10.03
N TYR A 8 -1.94 4.25 -9.93
CA TYR A 8 -2.87 4.65 -11.00
C TYR A 8 -3.86 5.71 -10.49
N PRO A 9 -4.49 6.51 -11.38
CA PRO A 9 -5.51 7.47 -10.97
C PRO A 9 -6.65 6.82 -10.18
N GLY A 10 -6.81 7.20 -8.91
CA GLY A 10 -7.86 6.70 -8.02
C GLY A 10 -7.64 5.31 -7.40
N TYR A 11 -6.51 4.65 -7.62
CA TYR A 11 -6.20 3.36 -6.97
C TYR A 11 -4.70 3.02 -6.92
N VAL A 12 -4.30 2.29 -5.88
CA VAL A 12 -2.96 1.77 -5.64
C VAL A 12 -2.94 0.28 -5.95
N PHE A 13 -1.94 -0.19 -6.70
CA PHE A 13 -1.77 -1.60 -7.04
C PHE A 13 -0.54 -2.14 -6.32
N VAL A 14 -0.75 -3.06 -5.38
CA VAL A 14 0.34 -3.69 -4.62
C VAL A 14 0.59 -5.07 -5.20
N ARG A 15 1.81 -5.28 -5.75
CA ARG A 15 2.26 -6.60 -6.23
C ARG A 15 3.01 -7.33 -5.13
N ASP A 16 2.81 -8.64 -5.09
CA ASP A 16 3.52 -9.57 -4.20
C ASP A 16 3.29 -9.31 -2.69
N ALA A 17 2.03 -9.08 -2.33
CA ALA A 17 1.57 -8.81 -0.97
C ALA A 17 1.64 -10.03 -0.01
N GLN A 18 2.20 -11.16 -0.46
CA GLN A 18 2.07 -12.45 0.23
C GLN A 18 2.82 -12.49 1.57
N ALA A 19 4.01 -11.89 1.64
CA ALA A 19 4.83 -11.94 2.86
C ALA A 19 4.35 -10.96 3.96
N GLU A 20 3.68 -9.89 3.57
CA GLU A 20 3.43 -8.71 4.42
C GLU A 20 1.95 -8.52 4.77
N LEU A 21 1.06 -8.90 3.85
CA LEU A 21 -0.40 -8.75 4.02
C LEU A 21 -1.11 -10.10 4.09
N ASN A 22 -0.37 -11.21 3.94
CA ASN A 22 -0.92 -12.57 3.85
C ASN A 22 -2.00 -12.70 2.76
N VAL A 23 -1.88 -11.89 1.70
CA VAL A 23 -2.78 -11.91 0.54
C VAL A 23 -1.97 -12.27 -0.70
N THR A 24 -2.25 -13.44 -1.27
CA THR A 24 -1.66 -13.88 -2.56
C THR A 24 -2.45 -13.32 -3.72
N LEU A 25 -2.66 -12.01 -3.76
CA LEU A 25 -3.36 -11.36 -4.87
C LEU A 25 -2.85 -9.94 -5.03
N ASP A 26 -2.63 -9.57 -6.28
CA ASP A 26 -2.57 -8.20 -6.73
C ASP A 26 -3.75 -7.41 -6.15
N ALA A 27 -3.48 -6.62 -5.11
CA ALA A 27 -4.52 -5.93 -4.36
C ALA A 27 -4.68 -4.53 -4.97
N ARG A 28 -5.85 -4.29 -5.55
CA ARG A 28 -6.29 -2.95 -5.93
C ARG A 28 -6.90 -2.28 -4.71
N LEU A 29 -6.18 -1.30 -4.16
CA LEU A 29 -6.59 -0.55 -2.98
C LEU A 29 -7.05 0.85 -3.39
N THR A 30 -8.09 1.37 -2.75
CA THR A 30 -8.33 2.82 -2.78
C THR A 30 -7.28 3.55 -1.93
N PRO A 31 -7.07 4.86 -2.14
CA PRO A 31 -6.17 5.65 -1.30
C PRO A 31 -6.48 5.52 0.20
N ASP A 32 -7.76 5.52 0.58
CA ASP A 32 -8.19 5.34 1.97
C ASP A 32 -7.83 3.96 2.53
N GLN A 33 -8.02 2.89 1.73
CA GLN A 33 -7.63 1.54 2.15
C GLN A 33 -6.12 1.41 2.33
N ALA A 34 -5.32 2.01 1.44
CA ALA A 34 -3.87 2.03 1.55
C ALA A 34 -3.41 2.76 2.83
N ARG A 35 -4.07 3.87 3.21
CA ARG A 35 -3.80 4.58 4.47
C ARG A 35 -4.13 3.74 5.71
N VAL A 36 -5.25 3.03 5.71
CA VAL A 36 -5.65 2.13 6.81
C VAL A 36 -4.62 1.01 6.99
N ILE A 37 -4.20 0.38 5.89
CA ILE A 37 -3.20 -0.69 5.92
C ILE A 37 -1.85 -0.16 6.42
N ALA A 38 -1.40 1.00 5.93
CA ALA A 38 -0.20 1.66 6.43
C ALA A 38 -0.26 1.93 7.94
N GLY A 39 -1.42 2.39 8.46
CA GLY A 39 -1.63 2.60 9.89
C GLY A 39 -1.56 1.31 10.72
N ASN A 40 -2.00 0.18 10.16
CA ASN A 40 -1.88 -1.12 10.81
C ASN A 40 -0.42 -1.61 10.82
N LEU A 41 0.29 -1.48 9.71
CA LEU A 41 1.71 -1.86 9.60
C LEU A 41 2.63 -1.05 10.52
N GLU A 42 2.36 0.25 10.69
CA GLU A 42 3.07 1.07 11.68
C GLU A 42 2.78 0.63 13.12
N ARG A 43 1.50 0.32 13.43
CA ARG A 43 1.10 -0.11 14.78
C ARG A 43 1.75 -1.43 15.18
N GLU A 44 1.98 -2.32 14.22
CA GLU A 44 2.68 -3.57 14.43
C GLU A 44 4.21 -3.41 14.52
N GLY A 45 4.75 -2.24 14.14
CA GLY A 45 6.17 -1.89 14.27
C GLY A 45 7.13 -2.70 13.39
N LYS A 46 6.61 -3.61 12.55
CA LYS A 46 7.43 -4.56 11.78
C LYS A 46 7.78 -4.07 10.38
N HIS A 47 7.03 -3.11 9.82
CA HIS A 47 7.15 -2.76 8.39
C HIS A 47 6.94 -1.26 8.12
N THR A 48 7.68 -0.40 8.83
CA THR A 48 7.58 1.07 8.72
C THR A 48 7.86 1.59 7.31
N VAL A 49 8.80 0.98 6.58
CA VAL A 49 9.12 1.36 5.19
C VAL A 49 7.97 1.04 4.22
N ALA A 50 7.31 -0.11 4.41
CA ALA A 50 6.15 -0.49 3.59
C ALA A 50 4.95 0.41 3.88
N ALA A 51 4.73 0.77 5.15
CA ALA A 51 3.70 1.72 5.56
C ALA A 51 3.91 3.10 4.94
N GLU A 52 5.15 3.60 4.92
CA GLU A 52 5.46 4.88 4.28
C GLU A 52 5.27 4.82 2.76
N GLY A 53 5.67 3.71 2.12
CA GLY A 53 5.43 3.46 0.70
C GLY A 53 3.93 3.50 0.34
N LEU A 54 3.08 2.84 1.13
CA LEU A 54 1.63 2.85 0.95
C LEU A 54 1.00 4.23 1.11
N ARG A 55 1.48 5.05 2.06
CA ARG A 55 1.01 6.45 2.22
C ARG A 55 1.35 7.29 1.01
N ARG A 56 2.61 7.23 0.55
CA ARG A 56 3.03 7.99 -0.64
C ARG A 56 2.24 7.58 -1.88
N ALA A 57 2.02 6.27 -2.05
CA ALA A 57 1.19 5.76 -3.14
C ALA A 57 -0.26 6.24 -3.06
N ALA A 58 -0.86 6.29 -1.86
CA ALA A 58 -2.20 6.84 -1.65
C ALA A 58 -2.27 8.33 -2.03
N ASP A 59 -1.32 9.13 -1.55
CA ASP A 59 -1.27 10.57 -1.81
C ASP A 59 -1.02 10.88 -3.30
N GLU A 60 -0.21 10.06 -3.98
CA GLU A 60 0.04 10.19 -5.42
C GLU A 60 -1.18 9.78 -6.25
N ALA A 61 -1.90 8.73 -5.84
CA ALA A 61 -3.15 8.31 -6.49
C ALA A 61 -4.25 9.36 -6.41
N GLU A 62 -4.33 10.10 -5.28
CA GLU A 62 -5.27 11.23 -5.12
C GLU A 62 -4.87 12.45 -5.95
N ARG A 63 -3.58 12.79 -6.04
CA ARG A 63 -3.12 13.93 -6.87
C ARG A 63 -3.33 13.71 -8.36
N LYS A 64 -3.40 12.46 -8.81
CA LYS A 64 -3.58 12.08 -10.22
C LYS A 64 -5.06 11.85 -10.61
N ALA A 65 -5.99 11.88 -9.66
CA ALA A 65 -7.43 11.72 -9.87
C ALA A 65 -8.13 13.06 -10.16
#